data_AF-A0A347VSP5-F1
#
_entry.id   AF-A0A347VSP5-F1
#
_cell.length_a   1.000
_cell.length_b   1.000
_cell.length_c   1.000
_cell.angle_alpha   90.00
_cell.angle_beta   90.00
_cell.angle_gamma   90.00
#
_symmetry.space_group_name_H-M   'P 1'
#
loop_
_entity.id
_entity.type
_entity.pdbx_description
1 polymer ?
#
loop_
_entity_poly.entity_id
_entity_poly.type
_entity_poly.pdbx_seq_one_letter_code
_entity_poly.pdbx_strand_id
1 'polypeptide(L)' 'MYFSYGENMTRLQEYSKYHNDINLHIKTQGYSDGERLDIDLETHNKIINIQCKIHNNKATITNVFNT' A
#
# COMPACT_ATOMS: atom_id res chain seq x y z
N MET A 1 -3.04 -4.76 -7.65
CA MET A 1 -2.28 -4.46 -6.42
C MET A 1 -0.85 -4.95 -6.61
N TYR A 2 0.15 -4.24 -6.08
CA TYR A 2 1.54 -4.72 -6.05
C TYR A 2 2.30 -4.11 -4.87
N PHE A 3 3.41 -4.74 -4.49
CA PHE A 3 4.33 -4.20 -3.49
C PHE A 3 5.56 -3.55 -4.14
N SER A 4 6.16 -2.61 -3.43
CA SER A 4 7.45 -2.00 -3.78
C SER A 4 8.27 -1.78 -2.50
N TYR A 5 9.55 -1.44 -2.62
CA TYR A 5 10.40 -1.16 -1.47
C TYR A 5 11.24 0.10 -1.66
N GLY A 6 11.60 0.72 -0.53
CA GLY A 6 12.44 1.91 -0.47
C GLY A 6 11.77 3.17 -1.02
N GLU A 7 12.48 4.29 -0.91
CA GLU A 7 11.99 5.62 -1.31
C GLU A 7 11.71 5.73 -2.81
N ASN A 8 12.49 5.02 -3.63
CA ASN A 8 12.33 4.98 -5.08
C ASN A 8 11.13 4.12 -5.54
N MET A 9 10.39 3.50 -4.60
CA MET A 9 9.25 2.63 -4.88
C MET A 9 9.57 1.55 -5.92
N THR A 10 10.75 0.94 -5.80
CA THR A 10 11.18 -0.14 -6.69
C THR A 10 10.22 -1.31 -6.55
N ARG A 11 9.53 -1.66 -7.64
CA ARG A 11 8.51 -2.71 -7.63
C ARG A 11 9.13 -4.06 -7.25
N LEU A 12 8.50 -4.73 -6.29
CA LEU A 12 8.88 -6.08 -5.91
C LEU A 12 8.47 -7.07 -7.00
N GLN A 13 9.39 -7.98 -7.31
CA GLN A 13 9.15 -9.16 -8.14
C GLN A 13 8.68 -10.33 -7.26
N GLU A 14 8.53 -11.53 -7.84
CA GLU A 14 7.89 -12.69 -7.17
C GLU A 14 8.49 -13.07 -5.80
N TYR A 15 9.78 -12.83 -5.58
CA TYR A 15 10.43 -13.07 -4.30
C TYR A 15 11.22 -11.85 -3.85
N SER A 16 11.05 -11.46 -2.58
CA SER A 16 11.74 -10.34 -1.95
C SER A 16 12.54 -10.81 -0.74
N LYS A 17 13.79 -10.36 -0.63
CA LYS A 17 14.56 -10.41 0.64
C LYS A 17 14.35 -9.14 1.49
N TYR A 18 13.67 -8.14 0.93
CA TYR A 18 13.37 -6.89 1.62
C TYR A 18 12.11 -7.08 2.46
N HIS A 19 12.24 -6.85 3.77
CA HIS A 19 11.14 -6.87 4.73
C HIS A 19 10.91 -5.49 5.38
N ASN A 20 11.84 -4.55 5.22
CA ASN A 20 11.72 -3.17 5.67
C ASN A 20 11.31 -2.27 4.50
N ASP A 21 10.67 -1.16 4.82
CA ASP A 21 10.30 -0.09 3.88
C ASP A 21 9.44 -0.56 2.71
N ILE A 22 8.50 -1.47 2.99
CA ILE A 22 7.57 -2.00 1.99
C ILE A 22 6.40 -1.05 1.79
N ASN A 23 6.10 -0.73 0.54
CA ASN A 23 4.95 0.08 0.15
C ASN A 23 3.93 -0.78 -0.60
N LEU A 24 2.64 -0.56 -0.33
CA LEU A 24 1.51 -1.20 -0.98
C LEU A 24 0.87 -0.24 -1.99
N HIS A 25 0.71 -0.70 -3.24
CA HIS A 25 0.08 0.06 -4.32
C HIS A 25 -1.24 -0.60 -4.73
N ILE A 26 -2.33 0.15 -4.61
CA ILE A 26 -3.68 -0.27 -4.97
C ILE A 26 -4.14 0.59 -6.15
N LYS A 27 -4.45 -0.06 -7.27
CA LYS A 27 -5.10 0.60 -8.42
C LYS A 27 -6.60 0.51 -8.18
N THR A 28 -7.28 1.64 -8.19
CA THR A 28 -8.73 1.74 -8.00
C THR A 28 -9.44 2.05 -9.32
N GLN A 29 -10.74 1.82 -9.36
CA GLN A 29 -11.63 2.20 -10.45
C GLN A 29 -12.95 2.72 -9.86
N GLY A 30 -13.53 3.74 -10.48
CA GLY A 30 -14.78 4.35 -9.99
C GLY A 30 -14.60 5.30 -8.82
N TYR A 31 -13.36 5.60 -8.42
CA TYR A 31 -13.04 6.62 -7.42
C TYR A 31 -12.51 7.88 -8.10
N SER A 32 -12.89 9.03 -7.57
CA SER A 32 -12.37 10.35 -7.92
C SER A 32 -11.15 10.69 -7.07
N ASP A 33 -10.33 11.59 -7.60
CA ASP A 33 -9.19 12.12 -6.86
C ASP A 33 -9.64 12.84 -5.58
N GLY A 34 -8.93 12.58 -4.48
CA GLY A 34 -9.25 13.09 -3.15
C GLY A 34 -10.25 12.25 -2.38
N GLU A 35 -10.97 11.31 -3.02
CA GLU A 35 -11.83 10.37 -2.32
C GLU A 35 -11.03 9.47 -1.38
N ARG A 36 -11.71 9.01 -0.33
CA ARG A 36 -11.11 8.22 0.73
C ARG A 36 -11.38 6.75 0.52
N LEU A 37 -10.34 5.95 0.73
CA LEU A 37 -10.38 4.51 0.77
C LEU A 37 -9.90 4.06 2.15
N ASP A 38 -10.80 3.41 2.88
CA ASP A 38 -10.50 2.76 4.15
C ASP A 38 -10.19 1.28 3.89
N ILE A 39 -9.10 0.77 4.44
CA ILE A 39 -8.56 -0.56 4.18
C ILE A 39 -8.24 -1.24 5.51
N ASP A 40 -8.73 -2.46 5.66
CA ASP A 40 -8.30 -3.35 6.75
C ASP A 40 -7.18 -4.26 6.25
N LEU A 41 -6.00 -4.08 6.82
CA LEU A 41 -4.86 -4.93 6.55
C LEU A 41 -4.72 -5.96 7.67
N GLU A 42 -5.07 -7.19 7.36
CA GLU A 42 -4.88 -8.32 8.26
C GLU A 42 -3.45 -8.84 8.20
N THR A 43 -2.80 -8.88 9.35
CA THR A 43 -1.49 -9.51 9.56
C THR A 43 -1.65 -10.67 10.54
N HIS A 44 -0.65 -11.54 10.63
CA HIS A 44 -0.69 -12.72 11.52
C HIS A 44 -1.12 -12.42 12.97
N ASN A 45 -0.83 -11.22 13.48
CA ASN A 45 -1.05 -10.89 14.90
C ASN A 45 -2.02 -9.71 15.13
N LYS A 46 -2.43 -8.98 14.08
CA LYS A 46 -3.27 -7.78 14.21
C LYS A 46 -3.95 -7.38 12.90
N ILE A 47 -5.09 -6.70 13.02
CA ILE A 47 -5.70 -5.94 11.92
C ILE A 47 -5.26 -4.48 12.08
N ILE A 48 -4.81 -3.87 10.97
CA ILE A 48 -4.42 -2.46 10.90
C ILE A 48 -5.43 -1.76 9.99
N ASN A 49 -6.13 -0.75 10.50
CA ASN A 49 -7.04 0.07 9.69
C ASN A 49 -6.25 1.24 9.11
N ILE A 50 -6.24 1.36 7.78
CA ILE A 50 -5.49 2.37 7.04
C ILE A 50 -6.46 3.19 6.22
N GLN A 51 -6.26 4.51 6.25
CA GLN A 51 -7.11 5.45 5.52
C GLN A 51 -6.23 6.20 4.53
N CYS A 52 -6.53 6.06 3.24
CA CYS A 52 -5.75 6.66 2.18
C CYS A 52 -6.63 7.47 1.25
N LYS A 53 -6.03 8.51 0.63
CA LYS A 53 -6.69 9.29 -0.40
C LYS A 53 -6.32 8.75 -1.77
N ILE A 54 -7.30 8.72 -2.65
CA ILE A 54 -7.10 8.36 -4.05
C ILE A 54 -6.44 9.53 -4.77
N HIS A 55 -5.42 9.22 -5.56
CA HIS A 55 -4.80 10.16 -6.48
C HIS A 55 -4.45 9.44 -7.77
N ASN A 56 -4.88 9.98 -8.91
CA ASN A 56 -4.69 9.37 -10.23
C ASN A 56 -5.10 7.89 -10.27
N ASN A 57 -6.27 7.56 -9.71
CA ASN A 57 -6.81 6.18 -9.61
C ASN A 57 -5.90 5.22 -8.82
N LYS A 58 -5.09 5.73 -7.89
CA LYS A 58 -4.20 4.94 -7.06
C LYS A 58 -4.28 5.36 -5.60
N ALA A 59 -4.17 4.37 -4.72
CA ALA A 59 -3.83 4.52 -3.33
C ALA A 59 -2.44 3.92 -3.11
N THR A 60 -1.57 4.67 -2.42
CA THR A 60 -0.24 4.20 -2.05
C THR A 60 -0.10 4.29 -0.53
N ILE A 61 0.26 3.19 0.10
CA ILE A 61 0.53 3.11 1.53
C ILE A 61 2.01 2.80 1.68
N THR A 62 2.77 3.71 2.27
CA THR A 62 4.21 3.56 2.47
C THR A 62 4.53 2.91 3.81
N ASN A 63 5.60 2.13 3.87
CA ASN A 63 6.08 1.48 5.10
C ASN A 63 4.99 0.67 5.83
N VAL A 64 4.21 -0.10 5.07
CA VAL A 64 2.96 -0.74 5.48
C VAL A 64 3.09 -1.71 6.68
N PHE A 65 4.32 -2.13 7.00
CA PHE A 65 4.61 -3.02 8.13
C PHE A 65 5.39 -2.35 9.29
N ASN A 66 5.81 -1.08 9.17
CA ASN A 66 6.50 -0.34 10.25
C ASN A 66 5.52 0.34 11.24
N THR A 67 4.33 -0.23 11.39
CA THR A 67 3.26 0.27 12.28
C THR A 67 3.38 -0.23 13.71
#